data_AF-A0A3B1CWS6-F1
#
_entry.id   AF-A0A3B1CWS6-F1
#
_cell.length_a   1.000
_cell.length_b   1.000
_cell.length_c   1.000
_cell.angle_alpha   90.00
_cell.angle_beta   90.00
_cell.angle_gamma   90.00
#
_symmetry.space_group_name_H-M   'P 1'
#
loop_
_entity.id
_entity.type
_entity.pdbx_description
1 polymer ?
#
loop_
_entity_poly.entity_id
_entity_poly.type
_entity_poly.pdbx_seq_one_letter_code
_entity_poly.pdbx_strand_id
1 'polypeptide(L)'
;MNRSTFGPIRLDPKLIALAKKEGSIKKRSVPKQIEYWAELGKAVASAIDLKDVYAIIQGFCKLNVETLESNAVDPNKVFDSLEKKRKSGKLSKKVTTSSIYFEASQTKPGLLDRVDTTTGKRQTGRFHNGKFEIYE
;
A
#
# COMPACT_ATOMS: atom_id res chain seq x y z
N MET A 1 15.62 31.53 8.38
CA MET A 1 15.12 31.61 9.78
C MET A 1 13.61 31.73 9.74
N ASN A 2 12.86 30.65 9.97
CA ASN A 2 11.40 30.73 10.09
C ASN A 2 11.08 31.35 11.45
N ARG A 3 10.60 32.60 11.46
CA ARG A 3 10.05 33.23 12.67
C ARG A 3 8.64 32.67 12.87
N SER A 4 8.39 32.06 14.02
CA SER A 4 7.05 31.61 14.42
C SER A 4 6.13 32.82 14.60
N THR A 5 5.09 32.91 13.77
CA THR A 5 4.10 34.00 13.70
C THR A 5 2.92 33.80 14.65
N PHE A 6 3.16 33.38 15.90
CA PHE A 6 2.11 33.21 16.90
C PHE A 6 2.44 34.01 18.16
N GLY A 7 1.49 34.83 18.61
CA GLY A 7 1.58 35.57 19.87
C GLY A 7 1.58 34.65 21.09
N PRO A 8 1.83 35.18 22.30
CA PRO A 8 1.91 34.38 23.51
C PRO A 8 0.56 33.72 23.82
N ILE A 9 0.53 32.38 23.86
CA ILE A 9 -0.64 31.60 24.27
C ILE A 9 -0.65 31.53 25.80
N ARG A 10 -1.77 31.94 26.41
CA ARG A 10 -1.98 31.74 27.86
C ARG A 10 -2.40 30.29 28.09
N LEU A 11 -1.59 29.57 28.85
CA LEU A 11 -1.85 28.20 29.28
C LEU A 11 -1.99 28.16 30.80
N ASP A 12 -2.67 27.13 31.30
CA ASP A 12 -2.76 26.87 32.74
C ASP A 12 -1.34 26.76 33.34
N PRO A 13 -1.00 27.56 34.38
CA PRO A 13 0.29 27.46 35.07
C PRO A 13 0.60 26.05 35.57
N LYS A 14 -0.42 25.26 35.95
CA LYS A 14 -0.25 23.86 36.36
C LYS A 14 0.23 22.99 35.20
N LEU A 15 -0.33 23.18 34.01
CA LEU A 15 0.10 22.47 32.81
C LEU A 15 1.56 22.78 32.48
N ILE A 16 1.95 24.06 32.58
CA ILE A 16 3.34 24.50 32.37
C ILE A 16 4.27 23.85 33.40
N ALA A 17 3.89 23.81 34.67
CA ALA A 17 4.69 23.20 35.72
C ALA A 17 4.88 21.68 35.51
N LEU A 18 3.81 20.98 35.13
CA LEU A 18 3.87 19.56 34.76
C LEU A 18 4.76 19.32 33.54
N ALA A 19 4.61 20.14 32.50
CA ALA A 19 5.42 20.06 31.28
C ALA A 19 6.91 20.32 31.57
N LYS A 20 7.23 21.25 32.49
CA LYS A 20 8.61 21.51 32.91
C LYS A 20 9.22 20.30 33.62
N LYS A 21 8.47 19.66 34.51
CA LYS A 21 8.90 18.46 35.23
C LYS A 21 9.14 17.29 34.26
N GLU A 22 8.15 16.95 33.45
CA GLU A 22 8.25 15.83 32.50
C GLU A 22 9.28 16.10 31.40
N GLY A 23 9.29 17.33 30.87
CA GLY A 23 10.25 17.76 29.85
C GLY A 23 11.69 17.66 30.35
N SER A 24 11.98 18.01 31.61
CA SER A 24 13.33 17.84 32.18
C SER A 24 13.77 16.37 32.20
N ILE A 25 12.85 15.44 32.49
CA ILE A 25 13.13 14.00 32.52
C ILE A 25 13.36 13.47 31.09
N LYS A 26 12.50 13.89 30.15
CA LYS A 26 12.51 13.44 28.75
C LYS A 26 13.46 14.25 27.85
N LYS A 27 14.23 15.19 28.42
CA LYS A 27 15.14 16.11 27.72
C LYS A 27 14.44 16.93 26.62
N ARG A 28 13.23 17.42 26.91
CA ARG A 28 12.42 18.27 26.02
C ARG A 28 12.18 19.64 26.66
N SER A 29 12.11 20.69 25.83
CA SER A 29 11.66 22.00 26.29
C SER A 29 10.19 21.97 26.70
N VAL A 30 9.75 22.94 27.51
CA VAL A 30 8.35 23.05 27.94
C VAL A 30 7.38 23.07 26.75
N PRO A 31 7.57 23.92 25.72
CA PRO A 31 6.69 23.87 24.55
C PRO A 31 6.70 22.52 23.85
N LYS A 32 7.88 21.89 23.71
CA LYS A 32 7.99 20.59 23.04
C LYS A 32 7.31 19.46 23.80
N GLN A 33 7.32 19.51 25.12
CA GLN A 33 6.60 18.54 25.94
C GLN A 33 5.09 18.70 25.81
N ILE A 34 4.59 19.94 25.72
CA ILE A 34 3.17 20.23 25.49
C ILE A 34 2.74 19.78 24.09
N GLU A 35 3.54 20.06 23.06
CA GLU A 35 3.31 19.55 21.70
C GLU A 35 3.21 18.03 21.68
N TYR A 36 4.13 17.34 22.37
CA TYR A 36 4.15 15.88 22.43
C TYR A 36 2.86 15.31 23.04
N TRP A 37 2.36 15.90 24.14
CA TRP A 37 1.09 15.48 24.72
C TRP A 37 -0.10 15.79 23.81
N ALA A 38 -0.09 16.93 23.12
CA ALA A 38 -1.14 17.28 22.16
C ALA A 38 -1.15 16.33 20.95
N GLU A 39 0.01 15.94 20.43
CA GLU A 39 0.16 14.98 19.34
C GLU A 39 -0.37 13.61 19.74
N LEU A 40 0.01 13.12 20.93
CA LEU A 40 -0.50 11.85 21.46
C LEU A 40 -2.02 11.89 21.63
N GLY A 41 -2.57 12.95 22.23
CA GLY A 41 -4.01 13.11 22.39
C GLY A 41 -4.76 13.12 21.04
N LYS A 42 -4.23 13.84 20.04
CA LYS A 42 -4.80 13.86 18.69
C LYS A 42 -4.75 12.48 18.02
N ALA A 43 -3.68 11.71 18.22
CA ALA A 43 -3.51 10.40 17.60
C ALA A 43 -4.53 9.36 18.11
N VAL A 44 -4.95 9.46 19.37
CA VAL A 44 -5.89 8.49 19.99
C VAL A 44 -7.34 8.97 20.03
N ALA A 45 -7.61 10.22 19.68
CA ALA A 45 -8.95 10.84 19.79
C ALA A 45 -10.03 10.17 18.93
N SER A 46 -9.68 9.37 17.93
CA SER A 46 -10.63 8.57 17.15
C SER A 46 -11.09 7.30 17.86
N ALA A 47 -10.36 6.85 18.89
CA ALA A 47 -10.60 5.58 19.57
C ALA A 47 -11.03 5.74 21.04
N ILE A 48 -10.72 6.88 21.67
CA ILE A 48 -10.93 7.13 23.11
C ILE A 48 -11.49 8.55 23.28
N ASP A 49 -12.51 8.71 24.11
CA ASP A 49 -13.06 10.02 24.48
C ASP A 49 -12.60 10.50 25.88
N LEU A 50 -13.04 11.69 26.30
CA LEU A 50 -12.64 12.26 27.59
C LEU A 50 -13.21 11.47 28.78
N LYS A 51 -14.40 10.88 28.64
CA LYS A 51 -15.04 10.06 29.69
C LYS A 51 -14.23 8.78 29.90
N ASP A 52 -13.79 8.14 28.83
CA ASP A 52 -12.94 6.95 28.87
C ASP A 52 -11.61 7.25 29.58
N VAL A 53 -10.98 8.39 29.28
CA VAL A 53 -9.76 8.84 29.96
C VAL A 53 -9.99 9.00 31.48
N TYR A 54 -11.11 9.60 31.90
CA TYR A 54 -11.43 9.71 33.32
C TYR A 54 -11.67 8.35 33.98
N ALA A 55 -12.38 7.44 33.30
CA ALA A 55 -12.60 6.08 33.80
C ALA A 55 -11.27 5.33 33.98
N ILE A 56 -10.31 5.52 33.07
CA ILE A 56 -8.95 4.96 33.19
C ILE A 56 -8.22 5.56 34.40
N ILE A 57 -8.22 6.89 34.55
CA ILE A 57 -7.55 7.57 35.69
C ILE A 57 -8.13 7.12 37.03
N GLN A 58 -9.44 6.89 37.10
CA GLN A 58 -10.14 6.44 38.31
C GLN A 58 -10.02 4.94 38.57
N GLY A 59 -9.41 4.18 37.66
CA GLY A 59 -9.26 2.73 37.79
C GLY A 59 -10.52 1.91 37.46
N PHE A 60 -11.53 2.54 36.85
CA PHE A 60 -12.76 1.87 36.40
C PHE A 60 -12.62 1.23 35.01
N CYS A 61 -11.59 1.58 34.26
CA CYS A 61 -11.28 1.02 32.95
C CYS A 61 -9.76 0.76 32.81
N LYS A 62 -9.38 -0.18 31.95
CA LYS A 62 -7.99 -0.49 31.63
C LYS A 62 -7.76 -0.33 30.13
N LEU A 63 -6.67 0.34 29.76
CA LEU A 63 -6.21 0.45 28.38
C LEU A 63 -5.28 -0.73 28.05
N ASN A 64 -5.64 -1.50 27.02
CA ASN A 64 -4.78 -2.53 26.42
C ASN A 64 -4.38 -2.06 25.02
N VAL A 65 -3.08 -2.13 24.70
CA VAL A 65 -2.54 -1.81 23.38
C VAL A 65 -1.99 -3.09 22.76
N GLU A 66 -2.51 -3.44 21.58
CA GLU A 66 -2.10 -4.63 20.83
C GLU A 66 -1.46 -4.20 19.51
N THR A 67 -0.28 -4.75 19.21
CA THR A 67 0.38 -4.52 17.92
C THR A 67 -0.26 -5.45 16.89
N LEU A 68 -0.92 -4.86 15.89
CA LEU A 68 -1.38 -5.62 14.74
C LEU A 68 -0.22 -5.74 13.75
N GLU A 69 0.35 -6.94 13.62
CA GLU A 69 1.28 -7.20 12.51
C GLU A 69 0.51 -7.15 11.19
N SER A 70 0.97 -6.31 10.28
CA SER A 70 0.46 -6.32 8.90
C SER A 70 0.89 -7.64 8.27
N ASN A 71 -0.06 -8.56 8.10
CA ASN A 71 0.20 -9.79 7.36
C ASN A 71 0.71 -9.43 5.96
N ALA A 72 1.82 -10.05 5.55
CA ALA A 72 2.32 -9.92 4.18
C ALA A 72 1.21 -10.32 3.20
N VAL A 73 0.96 -9.46 2.21
CA VAL A 73 0.03 -9.79 1.13
C VAL A 73 0.64 -10.92 0.32
N ASP A 74 -0.05 -12.06 0.23
CA ASP A 74 0.35 -13.17 -0.64
C ASP A 74 0.29 -12.72 -2.11
N PRO A 75 1.43 -12.61 -2.81
CA PRO A 75 1.46 -12.12 -4.19
C PRO A 75 0.64 -13.00 -5.12
N ASN A 76 0.56 -14.31 -4.86
CA ASN A 76 -0.21 -15.23 -5.72
C ASN A 76 -1.71 -14.90 -5.66
N LYS A 77 -2.22 -14.58 -4.46
CA LYS A 77 -3.63 -14.18 -4.28
C LYS A 77 -3.99 -12.90 -5.03
N VAL A 78 -3.04 -11.96 -5.16
CA VAL A 78 -3.25 -10.73 -5.94
C VAL A 78 -3.52 -11.05 -7.41
N PHE A 79 -2.84 -12.07 -7.96
CA PHE A 79 -2.96 -12.45 -9.37
C PHE A 79 -4.00 -13.54 -9.66
N ASP A 80 -4.61 -14.16 -8.64
CA ASP A 80 -5.59 -15.25 -8.81
C ASP A 80 -6.73 -14.90 -9.79
N SER A 81 -7.25 -13.68 -9.70
CA SER A 81 -8.33 -13.21 -10.60
C SER A 81 -7.85 -13.10 -12.05
N LEU A 82 -6.62 -12.62 -12.26
CA LEU A 82 -5.99 -12.54 -13.57
C LEU A 82 -5.74 -13.94 -14.14
N GLU A 83 -5.21 -14.84 -13.32
CA GLU A 83 -4.87 -16.21 -13.71
C GLU A 83 -6.13 -17.03 -14.05
N LYS A 84 -7.23 -16.86 -13.30
CA LYS A 84 -8.54 -17.42 -13.64
C LYS A 84 -9.04 -16.94 -15.01
N LYS A 85 -8.85 -15.65 -15.33
CA LYS A 85 -9.21 -15.09 -16.65
C LYS A 85 -8.30 -15.59 -17.78
N ARG A 86 -7.01 -15.80 -17.50
CA ARG A 86 -6.04 -16.40 -18.43
C ARG A 86 -6.42 -17.84 -18.77
N LYS A 87 -6.63 -18.69 -17.74
CA LYS A 87 -7.02 -20.10 -17.91
C LYS A 87 -8.37 -20.28 -18.61
N SER A 88 -9.33 -19.39 -18.36
CA SER A 88 -10.65 -19.45 -19.03
C SER A 88 -10.66 -18.88 -20.45
N GLY A 89 -9.53 -18.39 -20.97
CA GLY A 89 -9.47 -17.73 -22.28
C GLY A 89 -10.23 -16.39 -22.36
N LYS A 90 -10.80 -15.91 -21.25
CA LYS A 90 -11.49 -14.62 -21.19
C LYS A 90 -10.50 -13.45 -21.32
N LEU A 91 -9.26 -13.65 -20.88
CA LEU A 91 -8.21 -12.65 -20.98
C LEU A 91 -7.79 -12.43 -22.44
N SER A 92 -7.49 -13.51 -23.18
CA SER A 92 -7.06 -13.40 -24.58
C SER A 92 -8.11 -12.71 -25.45
N LYS A 93 -9.40 -13.01 -25.26
CA LYS A 93 -10.51 -12.34 -25.95
C LYS A 93 -10.63 -10.83 -25.68
N LYS A 94 -10.11 -10.34 -24.54
CA LYS A 94 -10.16 -8.92 -24.17
C LYS A 94 -8.89 -8.16 -24.54
N VAL A 95 -7.75 -8.83 -24.59
CA VAL A 95 -6.44 -8.18 -24.78
C VAL A 95 -6.18 -7.86 -26.26
N THR A 96 -6.72 -8.64 -27.20
CA THR A 96 -6.59 -8.35 -28.63
C THR A 96 -7.83 -8.78 -29.40
N THR A 97 -8.20 -8.00 -30.41
CA THR A 97 -9.23 -8.34 -31.41
C THR A 97 -8.62 -8.90 -32.70
N SER A 98 -7.29 -9.02 -32.77
CA SER A 98 -6.58 -9.53 -33.95
C SER A 98 -6.90 -11.02 -34.14
N SER A 99 -7.26 -11.40 -35.36
CA SER A 99 -7.41 -12.80 -35.75
C SER A 99 -6.07 -13.55 -35.79
N ILE A 100 -4.95 -12.82 -35.92
CA ILE A 100 -3.60 -13.38 -35.99
C ILE A 100 -2.85 -13.06 -34.70
N TYR A 101 -2.21 -14.08 -34.11
CA TYR A 101 -1.27 -13.92 -33.02
C TYR A 101 -0.02 -14.78 -33.23
N PHE A 102 1.03 -14.46 -32.49
CA PHE A 102 2.30 -15.17 -32.53
C PHE A 102 2.58 -15.79 -31.16
N GLU A 103 2.99 -17.05 -31.14
CA GLU A 103 3.44 -17.74 -29.93
C GLU A 103 4.82 -18.38 -30.17
N ALA A 104 5.52 -18.76 -29.10
CA ALA A 104 6.73 -19.55 -29.24
C ALA A 104 6.41 -20.84 -30.01
N SER A 105 7.27 -21.19 -30.98
CA SER A 105 7.01 -22.37 -31.80
C SER A 105 6.99 -23.64 -30.96
N GLN A 106 5.96 -24.46 -31.18
CA GLN A 106 5.81 -25.72 -30.46
C GLN A 106 6.76 -26.80 -31.00
N THR A 107 7.27 -26.64 -32.22
CA THR A 107 8.05 -27.66 -32.94
C THR A 107 9.52 -27.26 -33.14
N LYS A 108 9.82 -25.97 -33.30
CA LYS A 108 11.18 -25.47 -33.58
C LYS A 108 11.61 -24.40 -32.56
N PRO A 109 12.36 -24.76 -31.50
CA PRO A 109 12.88 -23.80 -30.52
C PRO A 109 13.61 -22.63 -31.19
N GLY A 110 13.34 -21.41 -30.72
CA GLY A 110 13.92 -20.18 -31.29
C GLY A 110 13.14 -19.59 -32.47
N LEU A 111 12.09 -20.25 -32.95
CA LEU A 111 11.13 -19.70 -33.92
C LEU A 111 9.80 -19.36 -33.26
N LEU A 112 8.94 -18.65 -34.00
CA LEU A 112 7.57 -18.30 -33.62
C LEU A 112 6.58 -19.01 -34.54
N ASP A 113 5.44 -19.40 -34.00
CA ASP A 113 4.30 -19.85 -34.78
C ASP A 113 3.33 -18.68 -34.99
N ARG A 114 3.06 -18.34 -36.24
CA ARG A 114 1.93 -17.48 -36.63
C ARG A 114 0.67 -18.32 -36.66
N VAL A 115 -0.28 -17.99 -35.79
CA VAL A 115 -1.54 -18.72 -35.63
C VAL A 115 -2.70 -17.81 -36.02
N ASP A 116 -3.52 -18.31 -36.95
CA ASP A 116 -4.80 -17.71 -37.31
C ASP A 116 -5.92 -18.33 -36.47
N THR A 117 -6.57 -17.53 -35.63
CA THR A 117 -7.65 -17.97 -34.74
C THR A 117 -8.97 -18.25 -35.47
N THR A 118 -9.14 -17.74 -36.68
CA THR A 118 -10.32 -17.98 -37.51
C THR A 118 -10.19 -19.28 -38.30
N THR A 119 -9.03 -19.51 -38.91
CA THR A 119 -8.80 -20.69 -39.78
C THR A 119 -8.13 -21.86 -39.05
N GLY A 120 -7.50 -21.62 -37.90
CA GLY A 120 -6.69 -22.60 -37.17
C GLY A 120 -5.35 -22.90 -37.83
N LYS A 121 -5.01 -22.24 -38.95
CA LYS A 121 -3.75 -22.48 -39.67
C LYS A 121 -2.57 -21.95 -38.88
N ARG A 122 -1.50 -22.76 -38.82
CA ARG A 122 -0.25 -22.48 -38.12
C ARG A 122 0.92 -22.47 -39.11
N GLN A 123 1.78 -21.46 -39.01
CA GLN A 123 2.99 -21.33 -39.83
C GLN A 123 4.17 -20.91 -38.97
N THR A 124 5.23 -21.71 -38.94
CA THR A 124 6.43 -21.44 -38.15
C THR A 124 7.39 -20.53 -38.91
N GLY A 125 8.02 -19.60 -38.22
CA GLY A 125 8.88 -18.60 -38.85
C GLY A 125 9.55 -17.64 -37.85
N ARG A 126 10.13 -16.55 -38.36
CA ARG A 126 10.69 -15.48 -37.53
C ARG A 126 10.44 -14.11 -38.15
N PHE A 127 10.58 -13.06 -37.36
CA PHE A 127 10.62 -11.71 -37.90
C PHE A 127 12.03 -11.36 -38.38
N HIS A 128 12.14 -10.91 -39.63
CA HIS A 128 13.34 -10.33 -40.20
C HIS A 128 12.97 -8.99 -40.83
N ASN A 129 13.63 -7.91 -40.43
CA ASN A 129 13.34 -6.53 -40.88
C ASN A 129 11.85 -6.16 -40.81
N GLY A 130 11.15 -6.59 -39.75
CA GLY A 130 9.72 -6.32 -39.53
C GLY A 130 8.75 -7.17 -40.37
N LYS A 131 9.24 -8.08 -41.21
CA LYS A 131 8.41 -9.03 -41.98
C LYS A 131 8.51 -10.43 -41.38
N PHE A 132 7.39 -11.13 -41.31
CA PHE A 132 7.37 -12.51 -40.85
C PHE A 132 7.73 -13.46 -42.00
N GLU A 133 8.88 -14.10 -41.89
CA GLU A 133 9.40 -15.07 -42.86
C GLU A 133 9.11 -16.49 -42.37
N ILE A 134 8.47 -17.29 -43.22
CA ILE A 134 8.08 -18.67 -42.91
C ILE A 134 9.30 -19.58 -43.14
N TYR A 135 9.52 -20.49 -42.20
CA TYR A 135 10.56 -21.52 -42.26
C TYR A 135 9.89 -22.89 -42.43
N GLU A 136 10.03 -23.48 -43.62
CA GLU A 136 9.64 -24.87 -43.88
C GLU A 136 10.45 -25.85 -42.99
#